data_AF-A0A7J8SQ89-F1
#
_entry.id   AF-A0A7J8SQ89-F1
#
_cell.length_a   1.000
_cell.length_b   1.000
_cell.length_c   1.000
_cell.angle_alpha   90.00
_cell.angle_beta   90.00
_cell.angle_gamma   90.00
#
_symmetry.space_group_name_H-M   'P 1'
#
loop_
_entity.id
_entity.type
_entity.pdbx_description
1 polymer ?
#
loop_
_entity_poly.entity_id
_entity_poly.type
_entity_poly.pdbx_seq_one_letter_code
_entity_poly.pdbx_strand_id
1 'polypeptide(L)'
;MLSFYFTTVGFYFNSMVTVLTVYLFLYGRLYLVMSGMEKEILEKSIINQNKSLEAALIPQSLFQVGLLLVLPMLMEISLEKGFRTALADFIIMQLQLASVFFTFQLGTKAHYFGRTILHGGSKYRATGRGFVVFHAKFADNYRLYSRSHFVKGFELGILLVVYEVYGVSYRRSSLYLFITCSIWFLVGSWLFAPFVFNPSGFDWQKTVDDWADWKRWMGFRGGIGIQPEKSWESWWEREHEHLKYTNIRGRVLEIILALRFFVYQYGIVYHLDIAHHSRSWRVHFAIFTNIIFFLPY
;
A
#
# COMPACT_ATOMS: atom_id res chain seq x y z
N MET A 1 18.56 19.67 -14.48
CA MET A 1 17.67 20.19 -13.42
C MET A 1 16.65 19.14 -12.98
N LEU A 2 15.82 18.59 -13.88
CA LEU A 2 14.88 17.50 -13.53
C LEU A 2 15.59 16.20 -13.08
N SER A 3 16.74 15.85 -13.67
CA SER A 3 17.53 14.67 -13.27
C SER A 3 17.89 14.65 -11.79
N PHE A 4 18.27 15.81 -11.22
CA PHE A 4 18.58 15.94 -9.78
C PHE A 4 17.35 15.65 -8.92
N TYR A 5 16.16 16.08 -9.32
CA TYR A 5 14.94 15.75 -8.58
C TYR A 5 14.71 14.24 -8.52
N PHE A 6 14.76 13.56 -9.68
CA PHE A 6 14.53 12.10 -9.78
C PHE A 6 15.60 11.26 -9.06
N THR A 7 16.81 11.78 -8.87
CA THR A 7 17.91 11.06 -8.20
C THR A 7 18.11 11.43 -6.73
N THR A 8 17.33 12.36 -6.17
CA THR A 8 17.53 12.88 -4.81
C THR A 8 16.32 12.68 -3.90
N VAL A 9 16.45 13.18 -2.66
CA VAL A 9 15.44 13.10 -1.58
C VAL A 9 14.06 13.61 -2.02
N GLY A 10 14.00 14.60 -2.91
CA GLY A 10 12.74 15.16 -3.40
C GLY A 10 11.81 14.12 -4.03
N PHE A 11 12.36 13.19 -4.82
CA PHE A 11 11.57 12.12 -5.44
C PHE A 11 11.01 11.12 -4.43
N TYR A 12 11.82 10.73 -3.43
CA TYR A 12 11.38 9.82 -2.37
C TYR A 12 10.33 10.47 -1.47
N PHE A 13 10.50 11.76 -1.16
CA PHE A 13 9.52 12.54 -0.43
C PHE A 13 8.20 12.64 -1.19
N ASN A 14 8.22 12.95 -2.49
CA ASN A 14 7.01 13.00 -3.31
C ASN A 14 6.33 11.62 -3.42
N SER A 15 7.11 10.55 -3.52
CA SER A 15 6.60 9.17 -3.50
C SER A 15 5.84 8.87 -2.20
N MET A 16 6.41 9.27 -1.06
CA MET A 16 5.78 9.14 0.25
C MET A 16 4.50 9.98 0.36
N VAL A 17 4.53 11.25 -0.05
CA VAL A 17 3.37 12.15 -0.02
C VAL A 17 2.24 11.61 -0.90
N THR A 18 2.54 11.10 -2.10
CA THR A 18 1.54 10.48 -2.98
C THR A 18 0.79 9.36 -2.28
N VAL A 19 1.51 8.44 -1.62
CA VAL A 19 0.90 7.34 -0.87
C VAL A 19 0.09 7.86 0.32
N LEU A 20 0.63 8.83 1.07
CA LEU A 20 -0.09 9.46 2.20
C LEU A 20 -1.39 10.13 1.74
N THR A 21 -1.41 10.76 0.56
CA THR A 21 -2.63 11.37 0.01
C THR A 21 -3.71 10.33 -0.27
N VAL A 22 -3.37 9.14 -0.78
CA VAL A 22 -4.34 8.03 -0.95
C VAL A 22 -4.93 7.62 0.38
N TYR A 23 -4.07 7.45 1.39
CA TYR A 23 -4.49 7.11 2.74
C TYR A 23 -5.42 8.19 3.33
N LEU A 24 -5.02 9.46 3.28
CA LEU A 24 -5.83 10.57 3.77
C LEU A 24 -7.16 10.68 3.02
N PHE A 25 -7.17 10.44 1.71
CA PHE A 25 -8.39 10.44 0.92
C PHE A 25 -9.36 9.35 1.38
N LEU A 26 -8.91 8.09 1.46
CA LEU A 26 -9.79 6.98 1.85
C LEU A 26 -10.24 7.06 3.31
N TYR A 27 -9.33 7.37 4.24
CA TYR A 27 -9.69 7.56 5.65
C TYR A 27 -10.60 8.77 5.86
N GLY A 28 -10.35 9.88 5.17
CA GLY A 28 -11.22 11.05 5.21
C GLY A 28 -12.61 10.74 4.67
N ARG A 29 -12.71 9.99 3.58
CA ARG A 29 -13.99 9.52 3.02
C ARG A 29 -14.71 8.58 3.97
N LEU A 30 -14.01 7.60 4.53
CA LEU A 30 -14.56 6.74 5.56
C LEU A 30 -15.15 7.56 6.70
N TYR A 31 -14.37 8.49 7.27
CA TYR A 31 -14.85 9.34 8.36
C TYR A 31 -16.14 10.10 8.02
N LEU A 32 -16.22 10.71 6.83
CA LEU A 32 -17.41 11.44 6.38
C LEU A 32 -18.64 10.54 6.21
N VAL A 33 -18.45 9.34 5.68
CA VAL A 33 -19.51 8.33 5.53
C VAL A 33 -19.99 7.88 6.92
N MET A 34 -19.07 7.57 7.83
CA MET A 34 -19.40 7.03 9.15
C MET A 34 -20.00 8.06 10.10
N SER A 35 -19.62 9.33 9.97
CA SER A 35 -20.20 10.40 10.80
C SER A 35 -21.59 10.84 10.34
N GLY A 36 -22.07 10.35 9.18
CA GLY A 36 -23.32 10.81 8.57
C GLY A 36 -23.22 12.21 7.95
N MET A 37 -22.09 12.90 8.11
CA MET A 37 -21.85 14.22 7.53
C MET A 37 -21.97 14.21 6.01
N GLU A 38 -21.70 13.08 5.36
CA GLU A 38 -21.86 12.97 3.89
C GLU A 38 -23.29 13.27 3.43
N LYS A 39 -24.31 12.86 4.22
CA LYS A 39 -25.73 13.10 3.93
C LYS A 39 -26.10 14.57 4.16
N GLU A 40 -25.65 15.14 5.27
CA GLU A 40 -25.88 16.57 5.58
C GLU A 40 -25.21 17.51 4.56
N ILE A 41 -24.01 17.15 4.09
CA ILE A 41 -23.27 17.90 3.05
C ILE A 41 -24.00 17.83 1.70
N LEU A 42 -24.58 16.68 1.35
CA LEU A 42 -25.41 16.53 0.16
C LEU A 42 -26.69 17.37 0.22
N GLU A 43 -27.38 17.35 1.36
CA GLU A 43 -28.63 18.11 1.56
C GLU A 43 -28.41 19.62 1.49
N LYS A 44 -27.24 20.12 1.92
CA LYS A 44 -26.89 21.55 1.87
C LYS A 44 -26.37 22.06 0.52
N SER A 45 -26.38 21.24 -0.53
CA SER A 45 -25.96 21.62 -1.90
C SER A 45 -24.52 22.18 -2.00
N ILE A 46 -23.58 21.64 -1.23
CA ILE A 46 -22.14 21.93 -1.38
C ILE A 46 -21.57 21.10 -2.55
N ILE A 47 -22.25 21.11 -3.70
CA ILE A 47 -21.86 20.33 -4.89
C ILE A 47 -20.66 21.00 -5.61
N ASN A 48 -20.38 22.29 -5.33
CA ASN A 48 -19.29 23.03 -5.97
C ASN A 48 -17.93 22.98 -5.25
N GLN A 49 -17.81 22.46 -4.01
CA GLN A 49 -16.51 22.47 -3.29
C GLN A 49 -15.63 21.24 -3.54
N ASN A 50 -16.15 20.15 -4.13
CA ASN A 50 -15.32 18.96 -4.40
C ASN A 50 -14.42 19.11 -5.64
N LYS A 51 -14.63 20.13 -6.49
CA LYS A 51 -13.82 20.36 -7.70
C LYS A 51 -12.34 20.60 -7.41
N SER A 52 -12.02 21.26 -6.30
CA SER A 52 -10.62 21.50 -5.90
C SER A 52 -9.93 20.22 -5.44
N LEU A 53 -10.63 19.40 -4.65
CA LEU A 53 -10.15 18.08 -4.23
C LEU A 53 -9.96 17.15 -5.45
N GLU A 54 -10.93 17.14 -6.36
CA GLU A 54 -10.84 16.42 -7.63
C GLU A 54 -9.63 16.84 -8.48
N ALA A 55 -9.44 18.14 -8.65
CA ALA A 55 -8.30 18.67 -9.39
C ALA A 55 -6.95 18.30 -8.74
N ALA A 56 -6.89 18.23 -7.41
CA ALA A 56 -5.68 17.82 -6.69
C ALA A 56 -5.39 16.30 -6.80
N LEU A 57 -6.43 15.47 -6.90
CA LEU A 57 -6.29 14.00 -6.98
C LEU A 57 -5.92 13.50 -8.37
N ILE A 58 -6.18 14.27 -9.44
CA ILE A 58 -5.81 13.86 -10.81
C ILE A 58 -4.29 13.70 -10.98
N PRO A 59 -3.44 14.72 -10.71
CA PRO A 59 -1.98 14.56 -10.84
C PRO A 59 -1.44 13.46 -9.93
N GLN A 60 -2.01 13.33 -8.72
CA GLN A 60 -1.64 12.31 -7.75
C GLN A 60 -1.95 10.90 -8.28
N SER A 61 -3.12 10.67 -8.87
CA SER A 61 -3.50 9.40 -9.51
C SER A 61 -2.63 9.07 -10.72
N LEU A 62 -2.27 10.07 -11.53
CA LEU A 62 -1.36 9.89 -12.67
C LEU A 62 0.08 9.56 -12.22
N PHE A 63 0.56 10.15 -11.14
CA PHE A 63 1.84 9.81 -10.52
C PHE A 63 1.81 8.39 -9.96
N GLN A 64 0.71 8.02 -9.30
CA GLN A 64 0.50 6.72 -8.67
C GLN A 64 0.56 5.55 -9.65
N VAL A 65 -0.12 5.66 -10.80
CA VAL A 65 -0.15 4.63 -11.86
C VAL A 65 1.16 4.60 -12.68
N GLY A 66 2.11 5.47 -12.35
CA GLY A 66 3.43 5.52 -12.97
C GLY A 66 3.49 6.26 -14.31
N LEU A 67 2.38 6.82 -14.80
CA LEU A 67 2.35 7.56 -16.06
C LEU A 67 3.29 8.78 -16.03
N LEU A 68 3.27 9.56 -14.94
CA LEU A 68 4.19 10.70 -14.79
C LEU A 68 5.64 10.27 -14.54
N LEU A 69 5.87 9.04 -14.06
CA LEU A 69 7.23 8.51 -13.83
C LEU A 69 7.93 8.11 -15.12
N VAL A 70 7.15 7.75 -16.14
CA VAL A 70 7.66 7.33 -17.45
C VAL A 70 7.89 8.52 -18.39
N LEU A 71 7.27 9.67 -18.13
CA LEU A 71 7.43 10.88 -18.96
C LEU A 71 8.88 11.32 -19.20
N PRO A 72 9.78 11.39 -18.19
CA PRO A 72 11.17 11.78 -18.42
C PRO A 72 11.88 10.83 -19.40
N MET A 73 11.63 9.52 -19.25
CA MET A 73 12.19 8.50 -20.13
C MET A 73 11.64 8.62 -21.56
N LEU A 74 10.34 8.91 -21.70
CA LEU A 74 9.75 9.15 -23.03
C LEU A 74 10.34 10.36 -23.72
N MET A 75 10.60 11.44 -22.97
CA MET A 75 11.24 12.63 -23.51
C MET A 75 12.68 12.33 -23.95
N GLU A 76 13.43 11.57 -23.15
CA GLU A 76 14.78 11.12 -23.47
C GLU A 76 14.81 10.29 -24.76
N ILE A 77 14.01 9.23 -24.85
CA ILE A 77 13.93 8.37 -26.04
C ILE A 77 13.41 9.15 -27.25
N SER A 78 12.46 10.08 -27.05
CA SER A 78 11.94 10.91 -28.14
C SER A 78 13.01 11.81 -28.74
N LEU A 79 13.90 12.35 -27.90
CA LEU A 79 15.01 13.19 -28.33
C LEU A 79 16.14 12.38 -28.98
N GLU A 80 16.45 11.19 -28.45
CA GLU A 80 17.55 10.36 -28.93
C GLU A 80 17.22 9.54 -30.19
N LYS A 81 16.01 8.98 -30.24
CA LYS A 81 15.61 7.96 -31.24
C LYS A 81 14.35 8.34 -32.02
N GLY A 82 13.79 9.52 -31.77
CA GLY A 82 12.59 10.05 -32.41
C GLY A 82 11.28 9.63 -31.75
N PHE A 83 10.25 10.45 -31.94
CA PHE A 83 8.94 10.31 -31.28
C PHE A 83 8.22 8.98 -31.57
N ARG A 84 8.30 8.47 -32.81
CA ARG A 84 7.65 7.20 -33.18
C ARG A 84 8.23 6.02 -32.41
N THR A 85 9.56 5.97 -32.29
CA THR A 85 10.29 4.95 -31.53
C THR A 85 9.92 5.03 -30.05
N ALA A 86 9.90 6.25 -29.48
CA ALA A 86 9.50 6.46 -28.10
C ALA A 86 8.07 5.98 -27.80
N LEU A 87 7.12 6.22 -28.72
CA LEU A 87 5.75 5.75 -28.58
C LEU A 87 5.66 4.21 -28.67
N ALA A 88 6.42 3.58 -29.57
CA ALA A 88 6.48 2.13 -29.67
C ALA A 88 7.08 1.50 -28.40
N ASP A 89 8.20 2.03 -27.92
CA ASP A 89 8.86 1.61 -26.68
C ASP A 89 7.93 1.78 -25.47
N PHE A 90 7.17 2.89 -25.41
CA PHE A 90 6.16 3.10 -24.37
C PHE A 90 5.12 1.98 -24.34
N ILE A 91 4.56 1.63 -25.50
CA ILE A 91 3.53 0.59 -25.61
C ILE A 91 4.13 -0.75 -25.16
N ILE A 92 5.35 -1.08 -25.59
CA ILE A 92 6.06 -2.30 -25.18
C ILE A 92 6.25 -2.33 -23.66
N MET A 93 6.69 -1.22 -23.05
CA MET A 93 6.83 -1.12 -21.60
C MET A 93 5.52 -1.36 -20.87
N GLN A 94 4.40 -0.81 -21.37
CA GLN A 94 3.08 -1.06 -20.77
C GLN A 94 2.66 -2.53 -20.88
N LEU A 95 2.92 -3.18 -22.03
CA LEU A 95 2.69 -4.62 -22.21
C LEU A 95 3.56 -5.48 -21.28
N GLN A 96 4.74 -4.99 -20.91
CA GLN A 96 5.63 -5.58 -19.89
C GLN A 96 5.22 -5.22 -18.45
N LEU A 97 4.03 -4.65 -18.25
CA LEU A 97 3.46 -4.29 -16.95
C LEU A 97 4.26 -3.22 -16.20
N ALA A 98 4.89 -2.28 -16.92
CA ALA A 98 5.64 -1.17 -16.32
C ALA A 98 4.82 -0.39 -15.28
N SER A 99 3.54 -0.11 -15.54
CA SER A 99 2.67 0.55 -14.53
C SER A 99 2.54 -0.25 -13.25
N VAL A 100 2.40 -1.59 -13.31
CA VAL A 100 2.34 -2.44 -12.12
C VAL A 100 3.65 -2.37 -11.35
N PHE A 101 4.77 -2.44 -12.07
CA PHE A 101 6.11 -2.34 -11.49
C PHE A 101 6.34 -0.99 -10.80
N PHE A 102 6.02 0.13 -11.45
CA PHE A 102 6.23 1.46 -10.88
C PHE A 102 5.31 1.75 -9.70
N THR A 103 4.05 1.30 -9.75
CA THR A 103 3.13 1.41 -8.62
C THR A 103 3.57 0.55 -7.43
N PHE A 104 4.13 -0.63 -7.69
CA PHE A 104 4.78 -1.43 -6.64
C PHE A 104 6.02 -0.73 -6.07
N GLN A 105 6.89 -0.20 -6.94
CA GLN A 105 8.09 0.55 -6.52
C GLN A 105 7.73 1.77 -5.67
N LEU A 106 6.62 2.46 -5.96
CA LEU A 106 6.10 3.58 -5.18
C LEU A 106 5.85 3.16 -3.71
N GLY A 107 5.27 1.97 -3.49
CA GLY A 107 5.02 1.42 -2.16
C GLY A 107 6.31 1.15 -1.37
N THR A 108 7.31 0.56 -2.05
CA THR A 108 8.64 0.34 -1.49
C THR A 108 9.29 1.65 -1.05
N LYS A 109 9.33 2.64 -1.96
CA LYS A 109 9.92 3.96 -1.69
C LYS A 109 9.21 4.65 -0.53
N ALA A 110 7.88 4.71 -0.55
CA ALA A 110 7.10 5.35 0.50
C ALA A 110 7.29 4.68 1.87
N HIS A 111 7.28 3.33 1.93
CA HIS A 111 7.42 2.60 3.18
C HIS A 111 8.80 2.83 3.82
N TYR A 112 9.89 2.56 3.09
CA TYR A 112 11.22 2.62 3.68
C TYR A 112 11.70 4.04 3.91
N PHE A 113 11.36 4.98 3.03
CA PHE A 113 11.66 6.40 3.25
C PHE A 113 10.92 6.94 4.47
N GLY A 114 9.62 6.65 4.61
CA GLY A 114 8.83 7.06 5.77
C GLY A 114 9.35 6.45 7.08
N ARG A 115 9.73 5.16 7.06
CA ARG A 115 10.35 4.48 8.20
C ARG A 115 11.65 5.17 8.63
N THR A 116 12.52 5.52 7.68
CA THR A 116 13.76 6.24 7.98
C THR A 116 13.50 7.64 8.53
N ILE A 117 12.45 8.35 8.08
CA ILE A 117 12.08 9.64 8.66
C ILE A 117 11.60 9.50 10.11
N LEU A 118 10.76 8.51 10.40
CA LEU A 118 10.13 8.35 11.73
C LEU A 118 11.09 7.77 12.78
N HIS A 119 11.89 6.79 12.36
CA HIS A 119 12.68 5.95 13.27
C HIS A 119 14.19 6.09 13.08
N GLY A 120 14.61 6.71 11.98
CA GLY A 120 16.00 6.67 11.56
C GLY A 120 16.42 5.27 11.08
N GLY A 121 17.73 5.11 10.92
CA GLY A 121 18.33 3.84 10.51
C GLY A 121 18.34 3.63 8.99
N SER A 122 19.33 2.87 8.56
CA SER A 122 19.44 2.35 7.20
C SER A 122 19.86 0.89 7.28
N LYS A 123 19.36 0.07 6.37
CA LYS A 123 19.74 -1.34 6.28
C LYS A 123 20.18 -1.60 4.85
N TYR A 124 21.45 -1.94 4.68
CA TYR A 124 21.92 -2.39 3.39
C TYR A 124 21.33 -3.79 3.11
N ARG A 125 20.72 -3.93 1.93
CA ARG A 125 20.33 -5.21 1.35
C ARG A 125 21.20 -5.40 0.12
N ALA A 126 22.03 -6.44 0.13
CA ALA A 126 22.81 -6.79 -1.04
C ALA A 126 21.86 -7.12 -2.19
N THR A 127 22.10 -6.53 -3.36
CA THR A 127 21.30 -6.77 -4.58
C THR A 127 21.58 -8.11 -5.23
N GLY A 128 22.55 -8.88 -4.70
CA GLY A 128 23.03 -10.12 -5.28
C GLY A 128 23.75 -9.91 -6.61
N ARG A 129 24.72 -10.78 -6.92
CA ARG A 129 25.24 -10.96 -8.29
C ARG A 129 24.94 -12.40 -8.66
N GLY A 130 23.79 -12.63 -9.29
CA GLY A 130 23.32 -13.95 -9.70
C GLY A 130 22.40 -13.84 -10.91
N PHE A 131 22.06 -14.97 -11.52
CA PHE A 131 21.05 -15.00 -12.58
C PHE A 131 19.71 -14.50 -12.04
N VAL A 132 19.11 -13.50 -12.71
CA VAL A 132 17.90 -12.78 -12.26
C VAL A 132 16.61 -13.63 -12.36
N VAL A 133 16.73 -14.93 -12.70
CA VAL A 133 15.60 -15.80 -13.06
C VAL A 133 15.25 -16.83 -11.96
N PHE A 134 15.63 -16.59 -10.71
CA PHE A 134 15.27 -17.51 -9.62
C PHE A 134 13.89 -17.22 -9.05
N HIS A 135 13.13 -18.30 -8.86
CA HIS A 135 11.86 -18.28 -8.16
C HIS A 135 12.06 -17.89 -6.68
N ALA A 136 11.36 -16.86 -6.23
CA ALA A 136 11.30 -16.46 -4.83
C ALA A 136 10.20 -17.23 -4.12
N LYS A 137 10.52 -17.87 -2.99
CA LYS A 137 9.54 -18.64 -2.22
C LYS A 137 8.48 -17.74 -1.57
N PHE A 138 7.31 -18.28 -1.25
CA PHE A 138 6.27 -17.55 -0.51
C PHE A 138 6.75 -16.97 0.83
N ALA A 139 7.59 -17.71 1.59
CA ALA A 139 8.19 -17.18 2.82
C ALA A 139 9.10 -15.98 2.56
N ASP A 140 9.88 -15.98 1.48
CA ASP A 140 10.71 -14.83 1.09
C ASP A 140 9.87 -13.61 0.72
N ASN A 141 8.87 -13.80 -0.14
CA ASN A 141 7.95 -12.75 -0.54
C ASN A 141 7.22 -12.15 0.65
N TYR A 142 6.73 -12.99 1.57
CA TYR A 142 6.08 -12.54 2.79
C TYR A 142 7.04 -11.71 3.65
N ARG A 143 8.26 -12.20 3.90
CA ARG A 143 9.25 -11.47 4.72
C ARG A 143 9.66 -10.13 4.13
N LEU A 144 9.71 -10.03 2.81
CA LEU A 144 10.12 -8.81 2.10
C LEU A 144 8.98 -7.79 2.01
N TYR A 145 7.77 -8.25 1.73
CA TYR A 145 6.68 -7.39 1.29
C TYR A 145 5.49 -7.30 2.24
N SER A 146 5.45 -8.08 3.33
CA SER A 146 4.34 -8.06 4.28
C SER A 146 4.03 -6.66 4.82
N ARG A 147 5.00 -5.97 5.45
CA ARG A 147 4.78 -4.63 6.05
C ARG A 147 4.83 -3.48 5.03
N SER A 148 5.55 -3.67 3.94
CA SER A 148 5.71 -2.62 2.92
C SER A 148 4.55 -2.57 1.93
N HIS A 149 3.94 -3.71 1.60
CA HIS A 149 2.90 -3.83 0.58
C HIS A 149 1.67 -4.60 1.06
N PHE A 150 1.79 -5.84 1.54
CA PHE A 150 0.61 -6.69 1.75
C PHE A 150 -0.36 -6.13 2.79
N VAL A 151 0.11 -5.81 3.99
CA VAL A 151 -0.72 -5.22 5.06
C VAL A 151 -1.36 -3.93 4.58
N LYS A 152 -0.59 -3.09 3.88
CA LYS A 152 -1.06 -1.80 3.37
C LYS A 152 -2.07 -1.96 2.22
N GLY A 153 -1.85 -2.93 1.33
CA GLY A 153 -2.71 -3.25 0.21
C GLY A 153 -4.06 -3.80 0.69
N PHE A 154 -4.05 -4.70 1.68
CA PHE A 154 -5.28 -5.15 2.33
C PHE A 154 -6.01 -4.02 3.05
N GLU A 155 -5.29 -3.18 3.82
CA GLU A 155 -5.86 -2.01 4.48
C GLU A 155 -6.57 -1.07 3.49
N LEU A 156 -5.88 -0.67 2.41
CA LEU A 156 -6.46 0.19 1.37
C LEU A 156 -7.59 -0.49 0.60
N GLY A 157 -7.47 -1.79 0.33
CA GLY A 157 -8.50 -2.56 -0.37
C GLY A 157 -9.80 -2.63 0.42
N ILE A 158 -9.75 -2.90 1.73
CA ILE A 158 -10.97 -2.93 2.53
C ILE A 158 -11.55 -1.52 2.71
N LEU A 159 -10.71 -0.50 2.92
CA LEU A 159 -11.16 0.90 2.95
C LEU A 159 -11.90 1.28 1.66
N LEU A 160 -11.38 0.86 0.51
CA LEU A 160 -11.99 1.10 -0.79
C LEU A 160 -13.31 0.37 -0.94
N VAL A 161 -13.41 -0.89 -0.51
CA VAL A 161 -14.68 -1.65 -0.50
C VAL A 161 -15.73 -0.96 0.39
N VAL A 162 -15.37 -0.56 1.61
CA VAL A 162 -16.30 0.14 2.51
C VAL A 162 -16.74 1.46 1.90
N TYR A 163 -15.81 2.22 1.32
CA TYR A 163 -16.11 3.46 0.62
C TYR A 163 -17.05 3.24 -0.57
N GLU A 164 -16.84 2.19 -1.36
CA GLU A 164 -17.74 1.84 -2.45
C GLU A 164 -19.11 1.47 -1.90
N VAL A 165 -19.23 0.56 -0.94
CA VAL A 165 -20.52 0.08 -0.42
C VAL A 165 -21.36 1.21 0.19
N TYR A 166 -20.74 2.11 0.96
CA TYR A 166 -21.44 3.11 1.76
C TYR A 166 -21.39 4.55 1.22
N GLY A 167 -20.46 4.87 0.32
CA GLY A 167 -20.32 6.20 -0.24
C GLY A 167 -21.38 6.50 -1.29
N VAL A 168 -22.30 7.42 -0.99
CA VAL A 168 -23.41 7.80 -1.90
C VAL A 168 -23.07 9.06 -2.70
N SER A 169 -22.33 10.00 -2.11
CA SER A 169 -22.28 11.38 -2.60
C SER A 169 -21.34 11.58 -3.78
N TYR A 170 -20.22 10.84 -3.79
CA TYR A 170 -19.14 11.07 -4.76
C TYR A 170 -19.28 10.23 -6.05
N ARG A 171 -20.17 9.23 -6.06
CA ARG A 171 -20.41 8.35 -7.22
C ARG A 171 -20.90 9.06 -8.49
N ARG A 172 -21.40 10.30 -8.37
CA ARG A 172 -21.95 11.08 -9.51
C ARG A 172 -20.90 11.83 -10.34
N SER A 173 -19.64 11.91 -9.89
CA SER A 173 -18.58 12.61 -10.64
C SER A 173 -17.95 11.70 -11.70
N SER A 174 -17.65 12.21 -12.89
CA SER A 174 -16.91 11.44 -13.92
C SER A 174 -15.50 11.06 -13.46
N LEU A 175 -14.92 11.85 -12.55
CA LEU A 175 -13.58 11.62 -12.00
C LEU A 175 -13.56 10.54 -10.91
N TYR A 176 -14.71 10.19 -10.34
CA TYR A 176 -14.82 9.14 -9.33
C TYR A 176 -14.32 7.79 -9.85
N LEU A 177 -14.75 7.40 -11.05
CA LEU A 177 -14.35 6.12 -11.64
C LEU A 177 -12.84 6.06 -11.88
N PHE A 178 -12.25 7.17 -12.35
CA PHE A 178 -10.81 7.25 -12.59
C PHE A 178 -10.00 7.10 -11.29
N ILE A 179 -10.39 7.84 -10.24
CA ILE A 179 -9.70 7.77 -8.93
C ILE A 179 -9.90 6.40 -8.28
N THR A 180 -11.10 5.85 -8.31
CA THR A 180 -11.41 4.54 -7.72
C THR A 180 -10.65 3.41 -8.44
N CYS A 181 -10.63 3.45 -9.78
CA CYS A 181 -9.85 2.52 -10.60
C CYS A 181 -8.35 2.65 -10.34
N SER A 182 -7.82 3.87 -10.17
CA SER A 182 -6.40 4.08 -9.88
C SER A 182 -6.00 3.49 -8.52
N ILE A 183 -6.87 3.60 -7.50
CA ILE A 183 -6.64 3.01 -6.17
C ILE A 183 -6.75 1.49 -6.23
N TRP A 184 -7.75 0.91 -6.92
CA TRP A 184 -7.82 -0.53 -7.16
C TRP A 184 -6.57 -1.05 -7.87
N PHE A 185 -6.08 -0.32 -8.87
CA PHE A 185 -4.84 -0.65 -9.56
C PHE A 185 -3.63 -0.64 -8.62
N LEU A 186 -3.56 0.32 -7.67
CA LEU A 186 -2.53 0.33 -6.64
C LEU A 186 -2.63 -0.84 -5.68
N VAL A 187 -3.83 -1.14 -5.18
CA VAL A 187 -4.07 -2.30 -4.30
C VAL A 187 -3.66 -3.59 -5.00
N GLY A 188 -4.12 -3.80 -6.25
CA GLY A 188 -3.76 -4.95 -7.05
C GLY A 188 -2.25 -5.04 -7.29
N SER A 189 -1.61 -3.94 -7.66
CA SER A 189 -0.15 -3.92 -7.88
C SER A 189 0.61 -4.27 -6.60
N TRP A 190 0.22 -3.78 -5.43
CA TRP A 190 0.89 -4.07 -4.17
C TRP A 190 0.71 -5.52 -3.70
N LEU A 191 -0.45 -6.12 -3.96
CA LEU A 191 -0.72 -7.50 -3.56
C LEU A 191 -0.12 -8.51 -4.54
N PHE A 192 -0.15 -8.24 -5.85
CA PHE A 192 0.13 -9.25 -6.87
C PHE A 192 1.48 -9.10 -7.58
N ALA A 193 2.10 -7.92 -7.61
CA ALA A 193 3.38 -7.73 -8.32
C ALA A 193 4.49 -8.70 -7.88
N PRO A 194 4.68 -9.03 -6.58
CA PRO A 194 5.69 -10.01 -6.16
C PRO A 194 5.49 -11.41 -6.73
N PHE A 195 4.27 -11.75 -7.17
CA PHE A 195 3.96 -13.05 -7.77
C PHE A 195 4.00 -12.99 -9.29
N VAL A 196 3.50 -11.89 -9.88
CA VAL A 196 3.51 -11.66 -11.33
C VAL A 196 4.93 -11.57 -11.89
N PHE A 197 5.83 -10.89 -11.18
CA PHE A 197 7.24 -10.76 -11.59
C PHE A 197 8.12 -11.91 -11.07
N ASN A 198 7.54 -12.94 -10.46
CA ASN A 198 8.27 -14.10 -9.96
C ASN A 198 8.31 -15.21 -11.02
N PRO A 199 9.50 -15.64 -11.49
CA PRO A 199 9.61 -16.78 -12.39
C PRO A 199 8.92 -18.01 -11.80
N SER A 200 8.06 -18.68 -12.58
CA SER A 200 7.24 -19.81 -12.10
C SER A 200 6.31 -19.47 -10.91
N GLY A 201 5.99 -18.20 -10.70
CA GLY A 201 5.16 -17.73 -9.57
C GLY A 201 3.75 -18.33 -9.51
N PHE A 202 3.25 -18.83 -10.64
CA PHE A 202 1.93 -19.47 -10.76
C PHE A 202 2.01 -20.94 -11.21
N ASP A 203 3.21 -21.54 -11.20
CA ASP A 203 3.33 -22.98 -11.42
C ASP A 203 2.68 -23.75 -10.26
N TRP A 204 1.82 -24.72 -10.56
CA TRP A 204 1.02 -25.40 -9.55
C TRP A 204 1.89 -26.18 -8.56
N GLN A 205 2.88 -26.93 -9.06
CA GLN A 205 3.75 -27.73 -8.21
C GLN A 205 4.57 -26.84 -7.28
N LYS A 206 5.15 -25.76 -7.84
CA LYS A 206 5.86 -24.75 -7.03
C LYS A 206 4.97 -24.11 -5.98
N THR A 207 3.74 -23.75 -6.34
CA THR A 207 2.78 -23.13 -5.42
C THR A 207 2.48 -24.03 -4.23
N VAL A 208 2.29 -25.33 -4.46
CA VAL A 208 2.05 -26.30 -3.38
C VAL A 208 3.27 -26.47 -2.48
N ASP A 209 4.47 -26.58 -3.08
CA ASP A 209 5.73 -26.71 -2.35
C ASP A 209 6.00 -25.48 -1.48
N ASP A 210 5.83 -24.29 -2.06
CA ASP A 210 6.01 -23.01 -1.38
C ASP A 210 5.00 -22.80 -0.25
N TRP A 211 3.75 -23.22 -0.45
CA TRP A 211 2.74 -23.19 0.60
C TRP A 211 3.11 -24.10 1.78
N ALA A 212 3.64 -25.28 1.51
CA ALA A 212 4.12 -26.20 2.54
C ALA A 212 5.34 -25.63 3.29
N ASP A 213 6.30 -25.05 2.57
CA ASP A 213 7.48 -24.36 3.13
C ASP A 213 7.07 -23.16 4.01
N TRP A 214 6.16 -22.31 3.51
CA TRP A 214 5.61 -21.17 4.25
C TRP A 214 4.90 -21.59 5.54
N LYS A 215 4.03 -22.62 5.48
CA LYS A 215 3.37 -23.15 6.68
C LYS A 215 4.36 -23.67 7.71
N ARG A 216 5.44 -24.34 7.27
CA ARG A 216 6.52 -24.79 8.15
C ARG A 216 7.23 -23.61 8.82
N TRP A 217 7.55 -22.57 8.06
CA TRP A 217 8.19 -21.36 8.57
C TRP A 217 7.31 -20.61 9.58
N MET A 218 6.00 -20.53 9.32
CA MET A 218 5.01 -19.97 10.25
C MET A 218 4.90 -20.76 11.56
N GLY A 219 4.97 -22.09 11.50
CA GLY A 219 4.83 -22.97 12.66
C GLY A 219 6.10 -23.14 13.50
N PHE A 220 7.26 -22.69 13.01
CA PHE A 220 8.52 -22.85 13.71
C PHE A 220 8.72 -21.76 14.77
N ARG A 221 8.71 -22.14 16.05
CA ARG A 221 8.98 -21.21 17.17
C ARG A 221 10.39 -20.64 17.07
N GLY A 222 10.51 -19.35 17.34
CA GLY A 222 11.76 -18.61 17.34
C GLY A 222 12.63 -18.95 18.54
N GLY A 223 13.69 -18.17 18.71
CA GLY A 223 14.63 -18.32 19.80
C GLY A 223 15.91 -17.51 19.56
N ILE A 224 16.73 -17.40 20.60
CA ILE A 224 17.99 -16.65 20.53
C ILE A 224 18.91 -17.28 19.47
N GLY A 225 19.29 -16.49 18.47
CA GLY A 225 20.19 -16.91 17.39
C GLY A 225 19.51 -17.63 16.22
N ILE A 226 18.19 -17.79 16.23
CA ILE A 226 17.45 -18.35 15.08
C ILE A 226 17.32 -17.27 14.00
N GLN A 227 17.67 -17.66 12.78
CA GLN A 227 17.62 -16.76 11.63
C GLN A 227 16.17 -16.47 11.21
N PRO A 228 15.83 -15.22 10.80
CA PRO A 228 14.52 -14.86 10.25
C PRO A 228 14.06 -15.76 9.11
N GLU A 229 15.00 -16.33 8.38
CA GLU A 229 14.75 -17.20 7.24
C GLU A 229 14.09 -18.53 7.65
N LYS A 230 14.25 -18.93 8.92
CA LYS A 230 13.82 -20.23 9.47
C LYS A 230 12.58 -20.15 10.35
N SER A 231 12.30 -18.99 10.94
CA SER A 231 11.17 -18.81 11.87
C SER A 231 10.45 -17.49 11.63
N TRP A 232 9.11 -17.56 11.61
CA TRP A 232 8.26 -16.37 11.60
C TRP A 232 8.48 -15.46 12.81
N GLU A 233 8.65 -16.03 14.00
CA GLU A 233 8.85 -15.28 15.24
C GLU A 233 10.19 -14.53 15.22
N SER A 234 11.27 -15.15 14.74
CA SER A 234 12.55 -14.46 14.57
C SER A 234 12.51 -13.36 13.50
N TRP A 235 11.73 -13.54 12.42
CA TRP A 235 11.48 -12.47 11.46
C TRP A 235 10.68 -11.34 12.07
N TRP A 236 9.65 -11.68 12.85
CA TRP A 236 8.77 -10.74 13.53
C TRP A 236 9.55 -9.79 14.43
N GLU A 237 10.38 -10.34 15.31
CA GLU A 237 11.25 -9.57 16.21
C GLU A 237 12.19 -8.65 15.44
N ARG A 238 12.78 -9.17 14.35
CA ARG A 238 13.70 -8.40 13.52
C ARG A 238 13.02 -7.26 12.77
N GLU A 239 11.80 -7.49 12.28
CA GLU A 239 11.05 -6.46 11.56
C GLU A 239 10.75 -5.28 12.49
N HIS A 240 10.46 -5.56 13.77
CA HIS A 240 10.13 -4.56 14.80
C HIS A 240 11.33 -4.00 15.57
N GLU A 241 12.55 -4.48 15.28
CA GLU A 241 13.78 -4.05 15.98
C GLU A 241 13.97 -2.52 15.98
N HIS A 242 13.59 -1.86 14.89
CA HIS A 242 13.64 -0.40 14.76
C HIS A 242 12.86 0.35 15.84
N LEU A 243 11.75 -0.20 16.34
CA LEU A 243 10.91 0.42 17.36
C LEU A 243 11.62 0.56 18.71
N LYS A 244 12.60 -0.31 19.00
CA LYS A 244 13.39 -0.26 20.24
C LYS A 244 14.20 1.03 20.35
N TYR A 245 14.62 1.58 19.21
CA TYR A 245 15.50 2.74 19.13
C TYR A 245 14.77 4.02 18.71
N THR A 246 13.44 3.97 18.63
CA THR A 246 12.61 5.09 18.21
C THR A 246 12.54 6.19 19.27
N ASN A 247 12.78 7.44 18.83
CA ASN A 247 12.64 8.66 19.61
C ASN A 247 11.18 8.92 20.03
N ILE A 248 10.97 9.74 21.07
CA ILE A 248 9.63 10.04 21.62
C ILE A 248 8.65 10.52 20.54
N ARG A 249 9.09 11.41 19.64
CA ARG A 249 8.27 11.91 18.52
C ARG A 249 7.81 10.77 17.60
N GLY A 250 8.71 9.86 17.25
CA GLY A 250 8.39 8.68 16.43
C GLY A 250 7.41 7.74 17.13
N ARG A 251 7.56 7.52 18.44
CA ARG A 251 6.60 6.71 19.22
C ARG A 251 5.21 7.32 19.25
N VAL A 252 5.10 8.63 19.47
CA VAL A 252 3.81 9.34 19.44
C VAL A 252 3.16 9.19 18.06
N LEU A 253 3.92 9.35 16.99
CA LEU A 253 3.41 9.17 15.62
C LEU A 253 2.99 7.72 15.35
N GLU A 254 3.73 6.72 15.83
CA GLU A 254 3.31 5.31 15.74
C GLU A 254 2.03 5.03 16.50
N ILE A 255 1.85 5.61 17.70
CA ILE A 255 0.59 5.48 18.45
C ILE A 255 -0.57 6.09 17.65
N ILE A 256 -0.39 7.28 17.08
CA ILE A 256 -1.41 7.93 16.24
C ILE A 256 -1.71 7.06 15.00
N LEU A 257 -0.67 6.58 14.33
CA LEU A 257 -0.79 5.70 13.17
C LEU A 257 -1.43 4.37 13.54
N ALA A 258 -1.26 3.87 14.76
CA ALA A 258 -1.92 2.65 15.22
C ALA A 258 -3.39 2.90 15.59
N LEU A 259 -3.71 4.06 16.20
CA LEU A 259 -5.07 4.44 16.55
C LEU A 259 -5.99 4.55 15.32
N ARG A 260 -5.44 4.76 14.11
CA ARG A 260 -6.22 4.79 12.87
C ARG A 260 -7.06 3.52 12.65
N PHE A 261 -6.54 2.36 13.05
CA PHE A 261 -7.24 1.09 12.90
C PHE A 261 -8.44 0.97 13.85
N PHE A 262 -8.41 1.65 15.00
CA PHE A 262 -9.56 1.73 15.90
C PHE A 262 -10.73 2.50 15.26
N VAL A 263 -10.45 3.63 14.60
CA VAL A 263 -11.47 4.43 13.90
C VAL A 263 -12.11 3.61 12.78
N TYR A 264 -11.26 2.94 12.00
CA TYR A 264 -11.68 2.02 10.93
C TYR A 264 -12.62 0.93 11.45
N GLN A 265 -12.22 0.28 12.54
CA GLN A 265 -12.97 -0.83 13.09
C GLN A 265 -14.27 -0.41 13.77
N TYR A 266 -14.23 0.65 14.57
CA TYR A 266 -15.42 1.18 15.24
C TYR A 266 -16.49 1.55 14.22
N GLY A 267 -16.08 2.21 13.13
CA GLY A 267 -16.97 2.52 12.02
C GLY A 267 -17.64 1.25 11.47
N ILE A 268 -16.83 0.30 10.99
CA ILE A 268 -17.33 -0.94 10.37
C ILE A 268 -18.31 -1.66 11.29
N VAL A 269 -17.95 -1.90 12.55
CA VAL A 269 -18.80 -2.66 13.50
C VAL A 269 -20.11 -1.93 13.80
N TYR A 270 -20.07 -0.61 13.95
CA TYR A 270 -21.25 0.19 14.30
C TYR A 270 -22.25 0.32 13.15
N HIS A 271 -21.77 0.53 11.91
CA HIS A 271 -22.64 0.75 10.74
C HIS A 271 -23.07 -0.53 10.02
N LEU A 272 -22.29 -1.61 10.08
CA LEU A 272 -22.69 -2.91 9.51
C LEU A 272 -23.67 -3.68 10.43
N ASP A 273 -24.04 -3.11 11.59
CA ASP A 273 -24.86 -3.76 12.63
C ASP A 273 -24.41 -5.19 12.96
N ILE A 274 -23.10 -5.45 12.84
CA ILE A 274 -22.49 -6.78 13.08
C ILE A 274 -22.74 -7.21 14.53
N ALA A 275 -22.85 -6.24 15.44
CA ALA A 275 -23.14 -6.47 16.84
C ALA A 275 -24.63 -6.68 17.15
N HIS A 276 -25.55 -6.71 16.16
CA HIS A 276 -27.00 -6.84 16.35
C HIS A 276 -27.52 -5.97 17.51
N HIS A 277 -27.20 -4.67 17.47
CA HIS A 277 -27.55 -3.69 18.51
C HIS A 277 -27.00 -3.95 19.93
N SER A 278 -26.13 -4.94 20.15
CA SER A 278 -25.47 -5.13 21.44
C SER A 278 -24.48 -3.99 21.70
N ARG A 279 -24.76 -3.14 22.71
CA ARG A 279 -23.86 -2.06 23.16
C ARG A 279 -22.76 -2.53 24.10
N SER A 280 -22.53 -3.84 24.20
CA SER A 280 -21.53 -4.39 25.12
C SER A 280 -20.12 -4.09 24.63
N TRP A 281 -19.35 -3.38 25.45
CA TRP A 281 -17.94 -3.07 25.18
C TRP A 281 -17.10 -4.34 24.96
N ARG A 282 -17.49 -5.47 25.56
CA ARG A 282 -16.79 -6.77 25.42
C ARG A 282 -16.93 -7.35 24.01
N VAL A 283 -18.10 -7.19 23.38
CA VAL A 283 -18.33 -7.66 22.00
C VAL A 283 -17.49 -6.83 21.03
N HIS A 284 -17.47 -5.51 21.23
CA HIS A 284 -16.65 -4.61 20.44
C HIS A 284 -15.15 -4.89 20.64
N PHE A 285 -14.72 -5.18 21.87
CA PHE A 285 -13.34 -5.55 22.19
C PHE A 285 -12.94 -6.94 21.62
N ALA A 286 -13.85 -7.91 21.59
CA ALA A 286 -13.58 -9.22 21.00
C ALA A 286 -13.50 -9.16 19.47
N ILE A 287 -14.35 -8.36 18.81
CA ILE A 287 -14.22 -8.09 17.38
C ILE A 287 -12.92 -7.31 17.13
N PHE A 288 -12.55 -6.40 18.04
CA PHE A 288 -11.29 -5.65 18.04
C PHE A 288 -10.05 -6.52 18.02
N THR A 289 -9.92 -7.46 18.95
CA THR A 289 -8.79 -8.37 18.97
C THR A 289 -8.75 -9.26 17.73
N ASN A 290 -9.88 -9.78 17.26
CA ASN A 290 -9.91 -10.65 16.09
C ASN A 290 -9.49 -9.94 14.80
N ILE A 291 -9.95 -8.70 14.55
CA ILE A 291 -9.57 -7.95 13.33
C ILE A 291 -8.11 -7.49 13.38
N ILE A 292 -7.59 -7.13 14.56
CA ILE A 292 -6.16 -6.84 14.73
C ILE A 292 -5.29 -8.07 14.50
N PHE A 293 -5.74 -9.26 14.90
CA PHE A 293 -5.02 -10.50 14.61
C PHE A 293 -4.88 -10.76 13.10
N PHE A 294 -5.77 -10.23 12.25
CA PHE A 294 -5.66 -10.31 10.79
C PHE A 294 -4.76 -9.24 10.15
N LEU A 295 -4.41 -8.18 10.89
CA LEU A 295 -3.50 -7.12 10.45
C LEU A 295 -2.24 -7.19 11.33
N PRO A 296 -1.23 -7.99 10.93
CA PRO A 296 -0.11 -8.32 11.81
C PRO A 296 0.65 -7.04 12.18
N TYR A 297 0.50 -6.63 13.43
CA TYR A 297 1.10 -5.46 14.09
C TYR A 297 2.34 -5.80 14.80
#